data_AF-A0A1Y4J586-F1
#
_entry.id   AF-A0A1Y4J586-F1
#
_cell.length_a   1.000
_cell.length_b   1.000
_cell.length_c   1.000
_cell.angle_alpha   90.00
_cell.angle_beta   90.00
_cell.angle_gamma   90.00
#
_symmetry.space_group_name_H-M   'P 1'
#
loop_
_entity.id
_entity.type
_entity.pdbx_description
1 polymer ?
#
loop_
_entity_poly.entity_id
_entity_poly.type
_entity_poly.pdbx_seq_one_letter_code
_entity_poly.pdbx_strand_id
1 'polypeptide(L)'
;MKKNNYWPSSKDPVWLEEGFRINESVFCESFILTHQIVFCNGFFFTEDGRVTDEMPLRSTIYAELRDYASNNVARKVGCILDLLKLSAQVDDFPPVTNCIHLANGTLNLNGSFQEGKPEVVRNRLPVKYNPKAAQPTHWLRFLSDLLYPEDIPTVQEFIGYCLIPSNKGQRMMVIKGRGGEGKSQIGVVLSKLFGTNMKDGSIGKISENRFARADLEHILLCVDDDMRMEALRQTNYVKSIVTAQGQMDLERKGKQSYQGWMYARLLAFSNGDLQALYDRSDGFYRRQLVLTTKDKPADRIDDPDIAEKMAAEAEGIFLWAFEGLQRLVRNSFKFTESDRARQNRELVKRDNNNFFDFMEAEDYIRLKADACVSSKDLYTIYKMWCEENNLVALKARSFSDAVIANLKKYNLEHTNNILNSAGRRVWGYLGIEALVRPEPAPPSWDR
;
A
#
# COMPACT_ATOMS: atom_id res chain seq x y z
N MET A 1 -19.07 41.57 -48.43
CA MET A 1 -18.53 41.04 -47.15
C MET A 1 -17.04 41.27 -47.14
N LYS A 2 -16.54 42.25 -46.38
CA LYS A 2 -15.09 42.45 -46.21
C LYS A 2 -14.58 41.28 -45.34
N LYS A 3 -13.71 40.43 -45.90
CA LYS A 3 -12.90 39.51 -45.09
C LYS A 3 -12.05 40.38 -44.16
N ASN A 4 -12.23 40.22 -42.85
CA ASN A 4 -11.35 40.84 -41.86
C ASN A 4 -10.01 40.13 -41.98
N ASN A 5 -9.09 40.68 -42.79
CA ASN A 5 -7.74 40.15 -42.94
C ASN A 5 -6.95 40.56 -41.70
N TYR A 6 -6.92 39.69 -40.71
CA TYR A 6 -6.07 39.82 -39.53
C TYR A 6 -4.64 39.38 -39.87
N TRP A 7 -3.67 40.24 -39.60
CA TRP A 7 -2.24 40.00 -39.75
C TRP A 7 -1.58 39.96 -38.37
N PRO A 8 -0.81 38.92 -38.02
CA PRO A 8 -0.12 38.83 -36.74
C PRO A 8 0.90 39.97 -36.56
N SER A 9 0.93 40.54 -35.36
CA SER A 9 1.88 41.53 -34.86
C SER A 9 2.97 40.89 -34.00
N SER A 10 4.03 41.63 -33.67
CA SER A 10 5.10 41.13 -32.79
C SER A 10 4.66 40.82 -31.35
N LYS A 11 3.43 41.18 -30.97
CA LYS A 11 2.84 40.91 -29.66
C LYS A 11 1.92 39.69 -29.66
N ASP A 12 1.62 39.15 -30.83
CA ASP A 12 0.74 37.99 -30.95
C ASP A 12 1.50 36.69 -30.72
N PRO A 13 0.82 35.62 -30.29
CA PRO A 13 1.45 34.34 -30.08
C PRO A 13 2.07 33.83 -31.39
N VAL A 14 3.27 33.24 -31.29
CA VAL A 14 4.03 32.72 -32.46
C VAL A 14 3.30 31.64 -33.25
N TRP A 15 2.31 30.98 -32.63
CA TRP A 15 1.47 29.96 -33.25
C TRP A 15 0.24 30.52 -33.97
N LEU A 16 0.00 31.83 -33.92
CA LEU A 16 -1.14 32.48 -34.57
C LEU A 16 -0.78 32.93 -35.99
N GLU A 17 -1.47 32.36 -36.98
CA GLU A 17 -1.31 32.66 -38.39
C GLU A 17 -2.36 33.66 -38.91
N GLU A 18 -2.15 34.16 -40.14
CA GLU A 18 -3.07 35.05 -40.84
C GLU A 18 -4.51 34.51 -40.84
N GLY A 19 -5.46 35.39 -40.52
CA GLY A 19 -6.88 35.05 -40.43
C GLY A 19 -7.30 34.30 -39.17
N PHE A 20 -6.60 34.49 -38.05
CA PHE A 20 -6.84 33.79 -36.77
C PHE A 20 -6.72 32.26 -36.86
N ARG A 21 -5.88 31.78 -37.77
CA ARG A 21 -5.61 30.35 -37.89
C ARG A 21 -4.60 29.96 -36.80
N ILE A 22 -4.88 28.86 -36.10
CA ILE A 22 -4.02 28.35 -35.04
C ILE A 22 -3.14 27.26 -35.64
N ASN A 23 -1.83 27.46 -35.61
CA ASN A 23 -0.86 26.42 -35.93
C ASN A 23 -0.69 25.50 -34.70
N GLU A 24 -1.39 24.37 -34.71
CA GLU A 24 -1.44 23.46 -33.56
C GLU A 24 -0.07 22.85 -33.23
N SER A 25 0.81 22.67 -34.22
CA SER A 25 2.17 22.14 -34.00
C SER A 25 3.05 23.15 -33.26
N VAL A 26 3.09 24.39 -33.76
CA VAL A 26 3.85 25.48 -33.13
C VAL A 26 3.26 25.82 -31.75
N PHE A 27 1.94 25.70 -31.59
CA PHE A 27 1.30 25.81 -30.27
C PHE A 27 1.86 24.74 -29.32
N CYS A 28 1.88 23.47 -29.72
CA CYS A 28 2.39 22.39 -28.88
C CYS A 28 3.86 22.58 -28.51
N GLU A 29 4.72 22.98 -29.46
CA GLU A 29 6.14 23.28 -29.19
C GLU A 29 6.31 24.42 -28.17
N SER A 30 5.58 25.53 -28.36
CA SER A 30 5.58 26.66 -27.42
C SER A 30 5.05 26.25 -26.04
N PHE A 31 4.00 25.42 -26.01
CA PHE A 31 3.37 24.93 -24.78
C PHE A 31 4.31 24.01 -24.00
N ILE A 32 5.00 23.09 -24.68
CA ILE A 32 6.00 22.19 -24.09
C ILE A 32 7.13 22.98 -23.42
N LEU A 33 7.65 24.00 -24.11
CA LEU A 33 8.74 24.84 -23.58
C LEU A 33 8.30 25.68 -22.38
N THR A 34 7.09 26.24 -22.44
CA THR A 34 6.57 27.15 -21.41
C THR A 34 6.17 26.40 -20.13
N HIS A 35 5.51 25.25 -20.28
CA HIS A 35 4.95 24.49 -19.15
C HIS A 35 5.81 23.29 -18.74
N GLN A 36 6.96 23.08 -19.39
CA GLN A 36 7.88 21.97 -19.15
C GLN A 36 7.13 20.64 -19.00
N ILE A 37 6.41 20.24 -20.04
CA ILE A 37 5.56 19.05 -20.02
C ILE A 37 6.12 17.97 -20.94
N VAL A 38 6.13 16.74 -20.45
CA VAL A 38 6.48 15.55 -21.24
C VAL A 38 5.38 14.50 -21.12
N PHE A 39 5.33 13.58 -22.07
CA PHE A 39 4.40 12.46 -22.09
C PHE A 39 5.17 11.14 -22.17
N CYS A 40 4.97 10.25 -21.20
CA CYS A 40 5.50 8.89 -21.23
C CYS A 40 4.58 7.93 -20.44
N ASN A 41 4.64 6.63 -20.74
CA ASN A 41 3.82 5.59 -20.07
C ASN A 41 2.31 5.89 -20.03
N GLY A 42 1.80 6.68 -20.99
CA GLY A 42 0.40 7.06 -21.04
C GLY A 42 -0.01 8.20 -20.09
N PHE A 43 0.94 8.92 -19.50
CA PHE A 43 0.70 10.05 -18.60
C PHE A 43 1.52 11.28 -19.00
N PHE A 44 0.97 12.46 -18.70
CA PHE A 44 1.75 13.70 -18.70
C PHE A 44 2.50 13.86 -17.38
N PHE A 45 3.71 14.40 -17.46
CA PHE A 45 4.53 14.79 -16.33
C PHE A 45 5.02 16.22 -16.54
N THR A 46 5.04 17.00 -15.46
CA THR A 46 5.56 18.37 -15.44
C THR A 46 6.59 18.54 -14.35
N GLU A 47 7.09 19.76 -14.19
CA GLU A 47 7.88 20.14 -13.02
C GLU A 47 7.18 19.81 -11.69
N ASP A 48 5.83 19.75 -11.65
CA ASP A 48 5.00 19.44 -10.48
C ASP A 48 4.68 17.94 -10.31
N GLY A 49 5.26 17.08 -11.14
CA GLY A 49 5.01 15.64 -11.09
C GLY A 49 3.98 15.16 -12.09
N ARG A 50 3.38 14.00 -11.81
CA ARG A 50 2.39 13.39 -12.69
C ARG A 50 1.08 14.18 -12.72
N VAL A 51 0.59 14.44 -13.93
CA VAL A 51 -0.76 14.98 -14.15
C VAL A 51 -1.78 13.84 -14.01
N THR A 52 -2.61 13.91 -12.97
CA THR A 52 -3.59 12.85 -12.63
C THR A 52 -4.95 13.04 -13.27
N ASP A 53 -5.28 14.28 -13.65
CA ASP A 53 -6.48 14.67 -14.39
C ASP A 53 -6.03 15.57 -15.57
N GLU A 54 -6.53 15.30 -16.78
CA GLU A 54 -6.23 16.12 -17.95
C GLU A 54 -7.01 17.45 -17.97
N MET A 55 -8.03 17.63 -17.12
CA MET A 55 -8.88 18.82 -17.11
C MET A 55 -8.13 20.12 -16.80
N PRO A 56 -7.17 20.18 -15.84
CA PRO A 56 -6.29 21.33 -15.68
C PRO A 56 -5.53 21.68 -16.96
N LEU A 57 -4.96 20.69 -17.66
CA LEU A 57 -4.26 20.93 -18.94
C LEU A 57 -5.22 21.47 -20.00
N ARG A 58 -6.41 20.89 -20.13
CA ARG A 58 -7.46 21.39 -21.04
C ARG A 58 -7.84 22.83 -20.72
N SER A 59 -7.91 23.18 -19.44
CA SER A 59 -8.24 24.52 -18.97
C SER A 59 -7.12 25.52 -19.30
N THR A 60 -5.85 25.14 -19.14
CA THR A 60 -4.70 25.97 -19.53
C THR A 60 -4.67 26.18 -21.04
N ILE A 61 -4.83 25.11 -21.83
CA ILE A 61 -4.91 25.20 -23.30
C ILE A 61 -6.07 26.11 -23.71
N TYR A 62 -7.25 25.95 -23.10
CA TYR A 62 -8.39 26.82 -23.37
C TYR A 62 -8.09 28.29 -23.04
N ALA A 63 -7.45 28.56 -21.90
CA ALA A 63 -7.11 29.92 -21.48
C ALA A 63 -6.19 30.64 -22.48
N GLU A 64 -5.23 29.94 -23.08
CA GLU A 64 -4.34 30.50 -24.11
C GLU A 64 -5.04 30.71 -25.46
N LEU A 65 -6.07 29.91 -25.76
CA LEU A 65 -6.79 29.98 -27.03
C LEU A 65 -8.02 30.90 -27.00
N ARG A 66 -8.59 31.20 -25.83
CA ARG A 66 -9.92 31.81 -25.71
C ARG A 66 -10.06 33.16 -26.41
N ASP A 67 -8.96 33.92 -26.52
CA ASP A 67 -8.96 35.26 -27.12
C ASP A 67 -8.80 35.22 -28.65
N TYR A 68 -8.45 34.05 -29.22
CA TYR A 68 -8.13 33.86 -30.64
C TYR A 68 -9.05 32.85 -31.34
N ALA A 69 -9.65 31.92 -30.59
CA ALA A 69 -10.55 30.89 -31.11
C ALA A 69 -12.02 31.23 -30.80
N SER A 70 -12.84 31.48 -31.82
CA SER A 70 -14.24 31.89 -31.67
C SER A 70 -15.26 30.75 -31.80
N ASN A 71 -14.93 29.66 -32.49
CA ASN A 71 -15.84 28.54 -32.76
C ASN A 71 -15.15 27.19 -32.53
N ASN A 72 -15.94 26.17 -32.15
CA ASN A 72 -15.47 24.79 -31.94
C ASN A 72 -14.27 24.64 -30.97
N VAL A 73 -14.13 25.57 -30.01
CA VAL A 73 -12.96 25.65 -29.12
C VAL A 73 -12.76 24.36 -28.32
N ALA A 74 -13.84 23.77 -27.78
CA ALA A 74 -13.76 22.51 -27.05
C ALA A 74 -13.18 21.36 -27.89
N ARG A 75 -13.58 21.27 -29.17
CA ARG A 75 -13.03 20.28 -30.11
C ARG A 75 -11.55 20.58 -30.39
N LYS A 76 -11.20 21.85 -30.61
CA LYS A 76 -9.82 22.29 -30.85
C LYS A 76 -8.90 21.95 -29.67
N VAL A 77 -9.34 22.23 -28.43
CA VAL A 77 -8.63 21.85 -27.19
C VAL A 77 -8.38 20.34 -27.16
N GLY A 78 -9.38 19.53 -27.52
CA GLY A 78 -9.22 18.07 -27.63
C GLY A 78 -8.15 17.66 -28.65
N CYS A 79 -8.22 18.20 -29.87
CA CYS A 79 -7.22 17.92 -30.91
C CYS A 79 -5.81 18.34 -30.51
N ILE A 80 -5.65 19.52 -29.89
CA ILE A 80 -4.37 20.02 -29.39
C ILE A 80 -3.84 19.11 -28.28
N LEU A 81 -4.69 18.65 -27.36
CA LEU A 81 -4.27 17.74 -26.30
C LEU A 81 -3.77 16.40 -26.87
N ASP A 82 -4.44 15.87 -27.89
CA ASP A 82 -4.01 14.64 -28.56
C ASP A 82 -2.71 14.84 -29.34
N LEU A 83 -2.54 15.99 -30.00
CA LEU A 83 -1.28 16.36 -30.66
C LEU A 83 -0.16 16.55 -29.62
N LEU A 84 -0.45 17.16 -28.48
CA LEU A 84 0.50 17.37 -27.38
C LEU A 84 1.03 16.04 -26.84
N LYS A 85 0.20 14.98 -26.78
CA LYS A 85 0.68 13.63 -26.42
C LYS A 85 1.75 13.12 -27.37
N LEU A 86 1.61 13.41 -28.67
CA LEU A 86 2.57 13.02 -29.70
C LEU A 86 3.82 13.90 -29.65
N SER A 87 3.65 15.22 -29.54
CA SER A 87 4.75 16.19 -29.55
C SER A 87 5.60 16.16 -28.27
N ALA A 88 4.99 15.87 -27.13
CA ALA A 88 5.66 15.79 -25.83
C ALA A 88 6.17 14.37 -25.51
N GLN A 89 6.01 13.41 -26.42
CA GLN A 89 6.43 12.02 -26.21
C GLN A 89 7.95 11.95 -26.01
N VAL A 90 8.35 11.34 -24.91
CA VAL A 90 9.76 11.06 -24.58
C VAL A 90 9.97 9.58 -24.29
N ASP A 91 11.23 9.17 -24.28
CA ASP A 91 11.62 7.87 -23.73
C ASP A 91 11.30 7.80 -22.23
N ASP A 92 11.09 6.59 -21.73
CA ASP A 92 10.77 6.39 -20.33
C ASP A 92 11.92 6.82 -19.41
N PHE A 93 11.63 7.63 -18.39
CA PHE A 93 12.62 8.10 -17.41
C PHE A 93 12.38 7.47 -16.03
N PRO A 94 13.33 6.76 -15.43
CA PRO A 94 13.08 6.01 -14.19
C PRO A 94 12.80 6.94 -12.98
N PRO A 95 12.06 6.46 -11.96
CA PRO A 95 11.89 7.20 -10.71
C PRO A 95 13.24 7.40 -9.99
N VAL A 96 13.50 8.64 -9.57
CA VAL A 96 14.69 9.02 -8.80
C VAL A 96 14.47 8.67 -7.33
N THR A 97 15.39 7.88 -6.73
CA THR A 97 15.20 7.31 -5.38
C THR A 97 16.08 7.93 -4.29
N ASN A 98 16.99 8.84 -4.66
CA ASN A 98 17.97 9.49 -3.80
C ASN A 98 17.68 10.97 -3.51
N CYS A 99 16.49 11.44 -3.84
CA CYS A 99 16.00 12.77 -3.51
C CYS A 99 14.48 12.77 -3.31
N ILE A 100 13.97 13.89 -2.81
CA ILE A 100 12.55 14.18 -2.63
C ILE A 100 12.26 15.50 -3.35
N HIS A 101 11.29 15.50 -4.24
CA HIS A 101 10.82 16.71 -4.92
C HIS A 101 9.71 17.37 -4.09
N LEU A 102 9.90 18.63 -3.73
CA LEU A 102 9.07 19.41 -2.82
C LEU A 102 8.54 20.66 -3.53
N ALA A 103 7.55 21.34 -2.97
CA ALA A 103 6.88 22.46 -3.63
C ALA A 103 7.79 23.66 -3.96
N ASN A 104 8.95 23.77 -3.32
CA ASN A 104 9.94 24.83 -3.54
C ASN A 104 11.32 24.33 -4.02
N GLY A 105 11.51 23.03 -4.25
CA GLY A 105 12.84 22.52 -4.61
C GLY A 105 12.99 21.01 -4.58
N THR A 106 14.24 20.56 -4.63
CA THR A 106 14.63 19.15 -4.54
C THR A 106 15.56 18.97 -3.34
N LEU A 107 15.19 18.09 -2.42
CA LEU A 107 15.98 17.74 -1.24
C LEU A 107 16.65 16.39 -1.45
N ASN A 108 17.98 16.35 -1.42
CA ASN A 108 18.75 15.11 -1.51
C ASN A 108 18.79 14.40 -0.15
N LEU A 109 18.97 13.08 -0.15
CA LEU A 109 19.02 12.28 1.10
C LEU A 109 20.16 12.68 2.05
N ASN A 110 21.22 13.30 1.54
CA ASN A 110 22.32 13.84 2.35
C ASN A 110 21.97 15.19 3.04
N GLY A 111 20.78 15.75 2.78
CA GLY A 111 20.31 17.01 3.32
C GLY A 111 20.61 18.24 2.45
N SER A 112 21.29 18.10 1.31
CA SER A 112 21.48 19.23 0.39
C SER A 112 20.18 19.58 -0.33
N PHE A 113 19.88 20.88 -0.40
CA PHE A 113 18.65 21.39 -1.01
C PHE A 113 18.97 22.26 -2.21
N GLN A 114 18.27 22.02 -3.32
CA GLN A 114 18.29 22.86 -4.51
C GLN A 114 16.93 23.54 -4.64
N GLU A 115 16.92 24.87 -4.60
CA GLU A 115 15.70 25.66 -4.76
C GLU A 115 15.25 25.72 -6.24
N GLY A 116 13.94 25.80 -6.46
CA GLY A 116 13.33 25.84 -7.78
C GLY A 116 12.98 24.46 -8.36
N LYS A 117 12.27 24.45 -9.49
CA LYS A 117 11.77 23.22 -10.11
C LYS A 117 12.27 23.07 -11.57
N PRO A 118 13.58 23.01 -11.80
CA PRO A 118 14.13 23.09 -13.16
C PRO A 118 13.84 21.86 -14.04
N GLU A 119 13.36 20.77 -13.45
CA GLU A 119 13.25 19.46 -14.08
C GLU A 119 11.84 18.90 -13.97
N VAL A 120 11.43 18.17 -15.02
CA VAL A 120 10.22 17.35 -15.02
C VAL A 120 10.44 16.11 -14.17
N VAL A 121 9.50 15.83 -13.28
CA VAL A 121 9.64 14.76 -12.26
C VAL A 121 8.44 13.83 -12.28
N ARG A 122 8.57 12.64 -11.69
CA ARG A 122 7.45 11.69 -11.59
C ARG A 122 6.46 12.03 -10.49
N ASN A 123 6.96 12.57 -9.39
CA ASN A 123 6.20 12.94 -8.21
C ASN A 123 6.83 14.21 -7.62
N ARG A 124 5.97 15.10 -7.12
CA ARG A 124 6.36 16.24 -6.28
C ARG A 124 5.36 16.37 -5.15
N LEU A 125 5.87 16.49 -3.93
CA LEU A 125 5.04 16.69 -2.76
C LEU A 125 4.63 18.17 -2.66
N PRO A 126 3.38 18.48 -2.24
CA PRO A 126 2.90 19.86 -2.10
C PRO A 126 3.50 20.63 -0.91
N VAL A 127 4.21 19.95 -0.01
CA VAL A 127 4.88 20.58 1.15
C VAL A 127 6.17 21.29 0.72
N LYS A 128 6.49 22.41 1.38
CA LYS A 128 7.74 23.15 1.18
C LYS A 128 8.82 22.62 2.12
N TYR A 129 10.05 22.59 1.64
CA TYR A 129 11.22 22.45 2.51
C TYR A 129 11.48 23.77 3.23
N ASN A 130 11.45 23.72 4.55
CA ASN A 130 11.86 24.83 5.40
C ASN A 130 12.72 24.26 6.54
N PRO A 131 14.06 24.39 6.50
CA PRO A 131 14.93 23.83 7.54
C PRO A 131 14.73 24.48 8.92
N LYS A 132 13.99 25.59 8.99
CA LYS A 132 13.64 26.31 10.22
C LYS A 132 12.18 26.11 10.62
N ALA A 133 11.47 25.16 10.01
CA ALA A 133 10.11 24.85 10.40
C ALA A 133 10.04 24.50 11.89
N ALA A 134 8.99 24.97 12.56
CA ALA A 134 8.78 24.65 13.96
C ALA A 134 8.57 23.14 14.13
N GLN A 135 8.95 22.63 15.31
CA GLN A 135 8.66 21.25 15.67
C GLN A 135 7.15 21.01 15.63
N PRO A 136 6.67 19.90 15.04
CA PRO A 136 5.23 19.65 14.89
C PRO A 136 4.65 19.13 16.22
N THR A 137 4.34 20.04 17.13
CA THR A 137 3.93 19.75 18.51
C THR A 137 2.62 18.97 18.61
N HIS A 138 1.60 19.32 17.81
CA HIS A 138 0.32 18.61 17.80
C HIS A 138 0.50 17.19 17.28
N TRP A 139 1.28 17.04 16.21
CA TRP A 139 1.62 15.72 15.65
C TRP A 139 2.33 14.81 16.65
N LEU A 140 3.37 15.32 17.30
CA LEU A 140 4.16 14.53 18.25
C LEU A 140 3.35 14.16 19.49
N ARG A 141 2.54 15.09 20.00
CA ARG A 141 1.62 14.82 21.12
C ARG A 141 0.59 13.77 20.72
N PHE A 142 -0.05 13.93 19.57
CA PHE A 142 -1.01 12.96 19.05
C PHE A 142 -0.41 11.55 18.91
N LEU A 143 0.79 11.42 18.35
CA LEU A 143 1.47 10.13 18.25
C LEU A 143 1.84 9.56 19.62
N SER A 144 2.23 10.41 20.59
CA SER A 144 2.51 9.98 21.96
C SER A 144 1.26 9.47 22.68
N ASP A 145 0.11 10.10 22.45
CA ASP A 145 -1.17 9.69 23.01
C ASP A 145 -1.68 8.40 22.32
N LEU A 146 -1.45 8.26 21.02
CA LEU A 146 -1.91 7.12 20.22
C LEU A 146 -1.03 5.86 20.35
N LEU A 147 0.29 6.02 20.42
CA LEU A 147 1.26 4.93 20.31
C LEU A 147 2.19 4.87 21.52
N TYR A 148 2.82 3.71 21.71
CA TYR A 148 3.85 3.53 22.71
C TYR A 148 5.18 4.15 22.21
N PRO A 149 5.98 4.78 23.09
CA PRO A 149 7.17 5.54 22.68
C PRO A 149 8.14 4.76 21.80
N GLU A 150 8.31 3.46 22.06
CA GLU A 150 9.18 2.55 21.32
C GLU A 150 8.74 2.29 19.86
N ASP A 151 7.48 2.59 19.51
CA ASP A 151 6.95 2.39 18.16
C ASP A 151 6.91 3.66 17.31
N ILE A 152 7.06 4.84 17.93
CA ILE A 152 7.10 6.12 17.22
C ILE A 152 8.27 6.18 16.22
N PRO A 153 9.49 5.68 16.52
CA PRO A 153 10.57 5.62 15.54
C PRO A 153 10.23 4.79 14.29
N THR A 154 9.46 3.71 14.45
CA THR A 154 8.99 2.86 13.34
C THR A 154 8.04 3.62 12.43
N VAL A 155 7.11 4.39 13.00
CA VAL A 155 6.19 5.25 12.23
C VAL A 155 6.95 6.37 11.52
N GLN A 156 7.90 7.01 12.20
CA GLN A 156 8.75 8.03 11.62
C GLN A 156 9.52 7.51 10.41
N GLU A 157 10.14 6.33 10.53
CA GLU A 157 10.85 5.66 9.43
C GLU A 157 9.90 5.28 8.30
N PHE A 158 8.69 4.80 8.60
CA PHE A 158 7.74 4.37 7.58
C PHE A 158 7.16 5.56 6.81
N ILE A 159 6.81 6.65 7.46
CA ILE A 159 6.37 7.88 6.79
C ILE A 159 7.53 8.45 5.97
N GLY A 160 8.74 8.47 6.52
CA GLY A 160 9.95 8.86 5.79
C GLY A 160 10.22 8.00 4.55
N TYR A 161 10.07 6.68 4.67
CA TYR A 161 10.19 5.72 3.58
C TYR A 161 9.22 5.99 2.43
N CYS A 162 8.02 6.50 2.75
CA CYS A 162 7.02 6.86 1.76
C CYS A 162 7.42 8.09 0.92
N LEU A 163 8.37 8.94 1.38
CA LEU A 163 8.77 10.17 0.68
C LEU A 163 9.55 9.92 -0.62
N ILE A 164 10.12 8.73 -0.81
CA ILE A 164 10.92 8.38 -2.00
C ILE A 164 10.28 7.22 -2.77
N PRO A 165 10.42 7.11 -4.09
CA PRO A 165 9.84 6.01 -4.88
C PRO A 165 10.67 4.71 -4.79
N SER A 166 10.92 4.20 -3.57
CA SER A 166 11.67 2.96 -3.33
C SER A 166 10.91 1.92 -2.51
N ASN A 167 11.07 0.65 -2.88
CA ASN A 167 10.58 -0.50 -2.10
C ASN A 167 11.70 -1.33 -1.44
N LYS A 168 12.89 -0.74 -1.27
CA LYS A 168 14.07 -1.46 -0.71
C LYS A 168 13.84 -2.06 0.68
N GLY A 169 13.00 -1.44 1.51
CA GLY A 169 12.67 -1.96 2.85
C GLY A 169 11.70 -3.14 2.83
N GLN A 170 10.98 -3.36 1.74
CA GLN A 170 10.01 -4.45 1.58
C GLN A 170 9.00 -4.57 2.74
N ARG A 171 8.55 -3.43 3.29
CA ARG A 171 7.56 -3.38 4.37
C ARG A 171 6.32 -2.59 3.97
N MET A 172 5.19 -3.05 4.49
CA MET A 172 3.92 -2.35 4.65
C MET A 172 3.65 -2.15 6.15
N MET A 173 2.78 -1.22 6.50
CA MET A 173 2.41 -0.94 7.89
C MET A 173 0.94 -1.17 8.14
N VAL A 174 0.63 -1.78 9.28
CA VAL A 174 -0.71 -1.95 9.82
C VAL A 174 -0.72 -1.37 11.22
N ILE A 175 -1.56 -0.36 11.45
CA ILE A 175 -1.81 0.21 12.77
C ILE A 175 -3.20 -0.25 13.22
N LYS A 176 -3.23 -1.15 14.19
CA LYS A 176 -4.46 -1.73 14.74
C LYS A 176 -4.87 -1.08 16.05
N GLY A 177 -6.17 -0.91 16.26
CA GLY A 177 -6.79 -0.44 17.49
C GLY A 177 -8.16 -1.06 17.69
N ARG A 178 -8.93 -0.63 18.68
CA ARG A 178 -10.31 -1.06 18.95
C ARG A 178 -11.36 -0.17 18.30
N GLY A 179 -10.95 0.98 17.76
CA GLY A 179 -11.83 1.96 17.17
C GLY A 179 -11.97 3.19 18.07
N GLY A 180 -12.04 4.37 17.44
CA GLY A 180 -12.18 5.64 18.16
C GLY A 180 -10.88 6.22 18.72
N GLU A 181 -9.72 5.55 18.60
CA GLU A 181 -8.44 6.11 19.08
C GLU A 181 -7.93 7.29 18.26
N GLY A 182 -8.43 7.46 17.03
CA GLY A 182 -8.04 8.54 16.13
C GLY A 182 -7.02 8.14 15.06
N LYS A 183 -6.73 6.84 14.88
CA LYS A 183 -5.76 6.33 13.87
C LYS A 183 -5.92 6.94 12.46
N SER A 184 -7.15 7.11 11.99
CA SER A 184 -7.50 7.72 10.70
C SER A 184 -7.03 9.17 10.53
N GLN A 185 -6.81 9.90 11.64
CA GLN A 185 -6.28 11.27 11.60
C GLN A 185 -4.85 11.31 11.04
N ILE A 186 -4.08 10.23 11.17
CA ILE A 186 -2.78 10.08 10.49
C ILE A 186 -2.99 10.15 8.97
N GLY A 187 -3.99 9.42 8.44
CA GLY A 187 -4.31 9.42 7.01
C GLY A 187 -4.64 10.83 6.49
N VAL A 188 -5.41 11.61 7.26
CA VAL A 188 -5.75 13.00 6.90
C VAL A 188 -4.50 13.87 6.79
N VAL A 189 -3.58 13.79 7.75
CA VAL A 189 -2.32 14.54 7.72
C VAL A 189 -1.45 14.11 6.54
N LEU A 190 -1.36 12.79 6.28
CA LEU A 190 -0.60 12.26 5.15
C LEU A 190 -1.20 12.71 3.80
N SER A 191 -2.53 12.84 3.69
CA SER A 191 -3.16 13.38 2.48
C SER A 191 -2.66 14.80 2.15
N LYS A 192 -2.46 15.64 3.18
CA LYS A 192 -1.92 16.99 3.02
C LYS A 192 -0.44 16.99 2.64
N LEU A 193 0.33 16.08 3.22
CA LEU A 193 1.76 15.94 2.98
C LEU A 193 2.07 15.40 1.57
N PHE A 194 1.29 14.42 1.11
CA PHE A 194 1.53 13.70 -0.14
C PHE A 194 0.73 14.22 -1.34
N GLY A 195 -0.43 14.86 -1.10
CA GLY A 195 -1.31 15.35 -2.16
C GLY A 195 -1.70 14.23 -3.14
N THR A 196 -1.56 14.49 -4.44
CA THR A 196 -1.87 13.55 -5.53
C THR A 196 -0.96 12.32 -5.59
N ASN A 197 0.11 12.28 -4.78
CA ASN A 197 1.01 11.13 -4.66
C ASN A 197 0.53 10.10 -3.62
N MET A 198 -0.54 10.41 -2.88
CA MET A 198 -1.26 9.48 -2.02
C MET A 198 -2.58 9.07 -2.68
N LYS A 199 -3.01 7.85 -2.38
CA LYS A 199 -4.31 7.34 -2.79
C LYS A 199 -5.01 6.64 -1.63
N ASP A 200 -6.29 6.91 -1.47
CA ASP A 200 -7.14 6.09 -0.62
C ASP A 200 -7.53 4.82 -1.37
N GLY A 201 -7.36 3.67 -0.74
CA GLY A 201 -7.57 2.38 -1.38
C GLY A 201 -7.74 1.26 -0.37
N SER A 202 -8.30 0.13 -0.82
CA SER A 202 -8.46 -1.05 0.03
C SER A 202 -7.43 -2.11 -0.33
N ILE A 203 -6.66 -2.58 0.65
CA ILE A 203 -5.72 -3.68 0.51
C ILE A 203 -6.46 -4.96 0.09
N GLY A 204 -7.65 -5.19 0.65
CA GLY A 204 -8.55 -6.27 0.22
C GLY A 204 -8.84 -6.19 -1.29
N LYS A 205 -9.27 -5.02 -1.77
CA LYS A 205 -9.54 -4.80 -3.20
C LYS A 205 -8.28 -4.92 -4.07
N ILE A 206 -7.12 -4.44 -3.62
CA ILE A 206 -5.84 -4.56 -4.31
C ILE A 206 -5.45 -6.04 -4.48
N SER A 207 -5.74 -6.86 -3.46
CA SER A 207 -5.43 -8.29 -3.46
C SER A 207 -6.24 -9.06 -4.51
N GLU A 208 -7.47 -8.66 -4.81
CA GLU A 208 -8.39 -9.39 -5.68
C GLU A 208 -8.55 -8.75 -7.07
N ASN A 209 -8.60 -7.43 -7.14
CA ASN A 209 -8.96 -6.69 -8.35
C ASN A 209 -7.73 -6.14 -9.08
N ARG A 210 -7.47 -6.68 -10.28
CA ARG A 210 -6.39 -6.24 -11.18
C ARG A 210 -6.41 -4.75 -11.51
N PHE A 211 -7.57 -4.14 -11.66
CA PHE A 211 -7.69 -2.72 -11.99
C PHE A 211 -7.34 -1.83 -10.79
N ALA A 212 -7.64 -2.28 -9.57
CA ALA A 212 -7.24 -1.59 -8.35
C ALA A 212 -5.72 -1.59 -8.15
N ARG A 213 -5.00 -2.56 -8.73
CA ARG A 213 -3.53 -2.60 -8.73
C ARG A 213 -2.93 -1.59 -9.70
N ALA A 214 -3.47 -1.49 -10.92
CA ALA A 214 -3.03 -0.50 -11.91
C ALA A 214 -3.24 0.95 -11.42
N ASP A 215 -4.18 1.14 -10.51
CA ASP A 215 -4.46 2.41 -9.85
C ASP A 215 -3.35 2.90 -8.90
N LEU A 216 -2.41 2.03 -8.53
CA LEU A 216 -1.22 2.35 -7.71
C LEU A 216 0.02 2.71 -8.55
N GLU A 217 -0.09 2.67 -9.87
CA GLU A 217 0.98 3.09 -10.77
C GLU A 217 1.38 4.55 -10.48
N HIS A 218 2.68 4.76 -10.29
CA HIS A 218 3.24 6.08 -9.93
C HIS A 218 2.77 6.69 -8.59
N ILE A 219 2.13 5.91 -7.71
CA ILE A 219 1.70 6.35 -6.38
C ILE A 219 2.80 6.07 -5.33
N LEU A 220 3.05 7.01 -4.42
CA LEU A 220 4.01 6.84 -3.32
C LEU A 220 3.40 6.11 -2.12
N LEU A 221 2.14 6.41 -1.80
CA LEU A 221 1.46 5.90 -0.61
C LEU A 221 0.00 5.53 -0.93
N CYS A 222 -0.40 4.33 -0.55
CA CYS A 222 -1.79 3.91 -0.51
C CYS A 222 -2.22 3.77 0.96
N VAL A 223 -3.30 4.44 1.34
CA VAL A 223 -3.88 4.37 2.69
C VAL A 223 -5.20 3.60 2.63
N ASP A 224 -5.31 2.57 3.46
CA ASP A 224 -6.56 1.83 3.73
C ASP A 224 -7.06 2.24 5.10
N ASP A 225 -8.00 3.19 5.12
CA ASP A 225 -8.46 3.84 6.37
C ASP A 225 -9.48 3.00 7.16
N ASP A 226 -10.11 2.05 6.49
CA ASP A 226 -11.05 1.11 7.10
C ASP A 226 -10.82 -0.28 6.51
N MET A 227 -9.66 -0.83 6.87
CA MET A 227 -9.26 -2.14 6.38
C MET A 227 -10.27 -3.17 6.85
N ARG A 228 -10.91 -3.84 5.89
CA ARG A 228 -11.86 -4.89 6.20
C ARG A 228 -11.19 -6.03 6.97
N MET A 229 -11.92 -6.55 7.94
CA MET A 229 -11.48 -7.64 8.80
C MET A 229 -11.49 -9.01 8.11
N GLU A 230 -12.06 -9.12 6.90
CA GLU A 230 -12.04 -10.39 6.18
C GLU A 230 -10.61 -10.74 5.76
N ALA A 231 -10.19 -11.98 6.05
CA ALA A 231 -8.87 -12.46 5.67
C ALA A 231 -8.69 -12.43 4.14
N LEU A 232 -7.52 -11.94 3.69
CA LEU A 232 -7.19 -11.88 2.28
C LEU A 232 -7.17 -13.29 1.67
N ARG A 233 -7.96 -13.50 0.61
CA ARG A 233 -7.97 -14.78 -0.12
C ARG A 233 -6.63 -15.06 -0.79
N GLN A 234 -5.95 -14.03 -1.29
CA GLN A 234 -4.66 -14.15 -1.95
C GLN A 234 -3.74 -13.01 -1.54
N THR A 235 -2.50 -13.33 -1.16
CA THR A 235 -1.51 -12.33 -0.71
C THR A 235 -0.44 -12.05 -1.76
N ASN A 236 -0.37 -12.85 -2.84
CA ASN A 236 0.72 -12.79 -3.82
C ASN A 236 0.87 -11.39 -4.42
N TYR A 237 -0.23 -10.74 -4.80
CA TYR A 237 -0.18 -9.39 -5.34
C TYR A 237 0.26 -8.34 -4.33
N VAL A 238 -0.21 -8.43 -3.08
CA VAL A 238 0.24 -7.53 -2.00
C VAL A 238 1.73 -7.72 -1.76
N LYS A 239 2.22 -8.97 -1.68
CA LYS A 239 3.65 -9.29 -1.57
C LYS A 239 4.44 -8.71 -2.74
N SER A 240 3.96 -8.87 -3.97
CA SER A 240 4.60 -8.36 -5.18
C SER A 240 4.71 -6.84 -5.19
N ILE A 241 3.65 -6.12 -4.80
CA ILE A 241 3.65 -4.64 -4.68
C ILE A 241 4.68 -4.20 -3.65
N VAL A 242 4.67 -4.81 -2.45
CA VAL A 242 5.59 -4.45 -1.37
C VAL A 242 7.06 -4.73 -1.72
N THR A 243 7.34 -5.68 -2.62
CA THR A 243 8.71 -6.00 -3.07
C THR A 243 9.08 -5.48 -4.45
N ALA A 244 8.21 -4.73 -5.12
CA ALA A 244 8.44 -4.30 -6.49
C ALA A 244 9.65 -3.36 -6.55
N GLN A 245 10.72 -3.74 -7.24
CA GLN A 245 11.91 -2.91 -7.45
C GLN A 245 11.96 -2.37 -8.88
N GLY A 246 10.81 -1.92 -9.40
CA GLY A 246 10.72 -1.40 -10.75
C GLY A 246 9.31 -1.50 -11.33
N GLN A 247 9.23 -1.93 -12.58
CA GLN A 247 7.96 -2.13 -13.26
C GLN A 247 7.33 -3.48 -12.88
N MET A 248 6.01 -3.56 -12.97
CA MET A 248 5.25 -4.80 -12.89
C MET A 248 4.17 -4.84 -13.97
N ASP A 249 3.67 -6.04 -14.25
CA ASP A 249 2.52 -6.21 -15.14
C ASP A 249 1.25 -5.60 -14.50
N LEU A 250 0.67 -4.63 -15.20
CA LEU A 250 -0.53 -3.90 -14.79
C LEU A 250 -1.61 -4.06 -15.85
N GLU A 251 -2.86 -4.14 -15.38
CA GLU A 251 -4.03 -4.27 -16.23
C GLU A 251 -5.00 -3.12 -15.95
N ARG A 252 -5.30 -2.32 -16.97
CA ARG A 252 -6.37 -1.29 -16.92
C ARG A 252 -7.61 -1.79 -17.65
N LYS A 253 -8.79 -1.36 -17.21
CA LYS A 253 -10.05 -1.77 -17.83
C LYS A 253 -10.08 -1.34 -19.30
N GLY A 254 -10.33 -2.30 -20.20
CA GLY A 254 -10.40 -2.03 -21.63
C GLY A 254 -9.05 -1.79 -22.30
N LYS A 255 -7.92 -2.10 -21.65
CA LYS A 255 -6.57 -2.03 -22.22
C LYS A 255 -5.86 -3.38 -22.07
N GLN A 256 -4.91 -3.65 -22.96
CA GLN A 256 -3.99 -4.79 -22.82
C GLN A 256 -3.08 -4.59 -21.60
N SER A 257 -2.57 -5.68 -21.03
CA SER A 257 -1.59 -5.60 -19.95
C SER A 257 -0.29 -4.95 -20.44
N TYR A 258 0.38 -4.23 -19.55
CA TYR A 258 1.62 -3.52 -19.85
C TYR A 258 2.50 -3.41 -18.61
N GLN A 259 3.77 -3.05 -18.79
CA GLN A 259 4.71 -2.84 -17.70
C GLN A 259 4.60 -1.40 -17.17
N GLY A 260 4.26 -1.25 -15.89
CA GLY A 260 4.12 0.06 -15.25
C GLY A 260 4.89 0.15 -13.92
N TRP A 261 5.38 1.34 -13.58
CA TRP A 261 6.20 1.55 -12.40
C TRP A 261 5.41 1.42 -11.10
N MET A 262 5.86 0.51 -10.22
CA MET A 262 5.22 0.26 -8.92
C MET A 262 6.18 0.51 -7.77
N TYR A 263 5.85 1.51 -6.95
CA TYR A 263 6.57 1.85 -5.73
C TYR A 263 5.64 2.30 -4.61
N ALA A 264 4.36 1.94 -4.67
CA ALA A 264 3.40 2.31 -3.63
C ALA A 264 3.71 1.57 -2.33
N ARG A 265 3.78 2.32 -1.21
CA ARG A 265 3.76 1.76 0.14
C ARG A 265 2.32 1.61 0.59
N LEU A 266 2.03 0.56 1.34
CA LEU A 266 0.69 0.29 1.85
C LEU A 266 0.67 0.58 3.36
N LEU A 267 -0.22 1.46 3.77
CA LEU A 267 -0.55 1.76 5.16
C LEU A 267 -2.00 1.39 5.40
N ALA A 268 -2.27 0.60 6.44
CA ALA A 268 -3.63 0.26 6.83
C ALA A 268 -3.92 0.66 8.27
N PHE A 269 -5.11 1.20 8.48
CA PHE A 269 -5.75 1.37 9.76
C PHE A 269 -6.80 0.28 9.92
N SER A 270 -6.77 -0.44 11.04
CA SER A 270 -7.62 -1.62 11.23
C SER A 270 -8.15 -1.72 12.66
N ASN A 271 -9.25 -2.46 12.83
CA ASN A 271 -9.77 -2.86 14.14
C ASN A 271 -9.23 -4.23 14.61
N GLY A 272 -8.37 -4.85 13.81
CA GLY A 272 -7.67 -6.08 14.17
C GLY A 272 -6.60 -6.44 13.14
N ASP A 273 -6.23 -7.72 13.10
CA ASP A 273 -5.06 -8.14 12.33
C ASP A 273 -5.35 -8.32 10.83
N LEU A 274 -4.40 -7.92 9.99
CA LEU A 274 -4.44 -8.23 8.56
C LEU A 274 -4.07 -9.70 8.35
N GLN A 275 -5.10 -10.52 8.24
CA GLN A 275 -4.98 -11.95 8.08
C GLN A 275 -5.03 -12.37 6.60
N ALA A 276 -4.47 -13.54 6.33
CA ALA A 276 -4.54 -14.20 5.02
C ALA A 276 -5.18 -15.57 5.18
N LEU A 277 -6.10 -15.89 4.29
CA LEU A 277 -6.93 -17.09 4.40
C LEU A 277 -6.15 -18.37 4.06
N TYR A 278 -5.22 -18.28 3.10
CA TYR A 278 -4.40 -19.41 2.64
C TYR A 278 -2.88 -19.19 2.72
N ASP A 279 -2.39 -17.98 2.98
CA ASP A 279 -0.95 -17.71 3.07
C ASP A 279 -0.52 -17.54 4.52
N ARG A 280 0.26 -18.51 4.98
CA ARG A 280 0.80 -18.55 6.35
C ARG A 280 2.31 -18.55 6.39
N SER A 281 2.92 -18.35 5.22
CA SER A 281 4.35 -18.28 5.09
C SER A 281 4.86 -17.03 5.79
N ASP A 282 6.10 -17.11 6.24
CA ASP A 282 6.84 -15.94 6.69
C ASP A 282 6.87 -14.82 5.63
N GLY A 283 6.73 -15.18 4.34
CA GLY A 283 6.67 -14.26 3.22
C GLY A 283 5.66 -13.13 3.37
N PHE A 284 4.45 -13.39 3.84
CA PHE A 284 3.46 -12.33 4.02
C PHE A 284 3.70 -11.54 5.32
N TYR A 285 3.85 -12.24 6.44
CA TYR A 285 3.92 -11.58 7.76
C TYR A 285 5.21 -10.80 7.99
N ARG A 286 6.36 -11.26 7.48
CA ARG A 286 7.61 -10.46 7.58
C ARG A 286 7.53 -9.14 6.83
N ARG A 287 6.58 -8.96 5.90
CA ARG A 287 6.41 -7.70 5.19
C ARG A 287 5.55 -6.71 5.98
N GLN A 288 4.94 -7.11 7.10
CA GLN A 288 4.09 -6.24 7.91
C GLN A 288 4.83 -5.67 9.11
N LEU A 289 4.78 -4.35 9.28
CA LEU A 289 5.04 -3.66 10.54
C LEU A 289 3.69 -3.52 11.26
N VAL A 290 3.48 -4.26 12.34
CA VAL A 290 2.21 -4.31 13.07
C VAL A 290 2.32 -3.53 14.37
N LEU A 291 1.70 -2.36 14.41
CA LEU A 291 1.66 -1.50 15.58
C LEU A 291 0.27 -1.53 16.20
N THR A 292 0.21 -1.52 17.54
CA THR A 292 -1.06 -1.52 18.27
C THR A 292 -1.21 -0.18 19.00
N THR A 293 -2.34 0.49 18.84
CA THR A 293 -2.63 1.74 19.54
C THR A 293 -2.75 1.52 21.05
N LYS A 294 -2.57 2.58 21.83
CA LYS A 294 -2.97 2.62 23.24
C LYS A 294 -4.50 2.57 23.34
N ASP A 295 -5.01 2.10 24.47
CA ASP A 295 -6.43 2.21 24.76
C ASP A 295 -6.83 3.69 24.90
N LYS A 296 -8.00 4.05 24.36
CA LYS A 296 -8.55 5.40 24.52
C LYS A 296 -8.92 5.63 26.00
N PRO A 297 -8.39 6.68 26.66
CA PRO A 297 -8.82 7.04 28.01
C PRO A 297 -10.33 7.34 28.05
N ALA A 298 -11.02 6.87 29.08
CA ALA A 298 -12.48 6.98 29.19
C ALA A 298 -12.98 8.43 29.25
N ASP A 299 -12.16 9.33 29.77
CA ASP A 299 -12.41 10.77 29.91
C ASP A 299 -11.83 11.61 28.76
N ARG A 300 -11.25 10.98 27.72
CA ARG A 300 -10.68 11.71 26.59
C ARG A 300 -11.77 12.46 25.82
N ILE A 301 -11.60 13.78 25.76
CA ILE A 301 -12.38 14.65 24.89
C ILE A 301 -11.69 14.73 23.53
N ASP A 302 -12.40 14.33 22.48
CA ASP A 302 -11.89 14.35 21.11
C ASP A 302 -11.98 15.79 20.58
N ASP A 303 -10.85 16.34 20.17
CA ASP A 303 -10.76 17.64 19.50
C ASP A 303 -11.14 17.45 18.02
N PRO A 304 -12.28 18.00 17.54
CA PRO A 304 -12.75 17.80 16.18
C PRO A 304 -11.80 18.39 15.13
N ASP A 305 -10.99 19.38 15.52
CA ASP A 305 -10.10 20.11 14.61
C ASP A 305 -8.65 19.58 14.67
N ILE A 306 -8.41 18.47 15.36
CA ILE A 306 -7.04 17.96 15.58
C ILE A 306 -6.32 17.64 14.26
N ALA A 307 -7.05 17.12 13.26
CA ALA A 307 -6.51 16.87 11.93
C ALA A 307 -5.98 18.15 11.28
N GLU A 308 -6.76 19.23 11.36
CA GLU A 308 -6.42 20.52 10.77
C GLU A 308 -5.22 21.16 11.48
N LYS A 309 -5.20 21.09 12.82
CA LYS A 309 -4.08 21.56 13.64
C LYS A 309 -2.78 20.81 13.30
N MET A 310 -2.84 19.49 13.15
CA MET A 310 -1.67 18.70 12.72
C MET A 310 -1.29 18.99 11.26
N ALA A 311 -2.26 19.11 10.35
CA ALA A 311 -2.00 19.41 8.95
C ALA A 311 -1.37 20.79 8.74
N ALA A 312 -1.64 21.76 9.63
CA ALA A 312 -0.96 23.05 9.65
C ALA A 312 0.54 22.94 9.99
N GLU A 313 0.97 21.86 10.64
CA GLU A 313 2.37 21.56 10.97
C GLU A 313 3.10 20.79 9.86
N ALA A 314 2.55 20.71 8.63
CA ALA A 314 3.07 19.86 7.54
C ALA A 314 4.57 20.02 7.25
N GLU A 315 5.13 21.24 7.30
CA GLU A 315 6.58 21.46 7.10
C GLU A 315 7.41 20.82 8.23
N GLY A 316 6.96 20.92 9.48
CA GLY A 316 7.60 20.30 10.64
C GLY A 316 7.47 18.77 10.61
N ILE A 317 6.29 18.26 10.22
CA ILE A 317 6.05 16.82 10.04
C ILE A 317 6.93 16.27 8.91
N PHE A 318 7.12 17.03 7.83
CA PHE A 318 8.03 16.67 6.75
C PHE A 318 9.47 16.52 7.27
N LEU A 319 9.99 17.50 8.01
CA LEU A 319 11.34 17.40 8.59
C LEU A 319 11.48 16.19 9.51
N TRP A 320 10.47 15.96 10.36
CA TRP A 320 10.42 14.81 11.25
C TRP A 320 10.43 13.48 10.47
N ALA A 321 9.65 13.37 9.39
CA ALA A 321 9.66 12.18 8.53
C ALA A 321 10.97 12.02 7.77
N PHE A 322 11.57 13.11 7.29
CA PHE A 322 12.85 13.10 6.59
C PHE A 322 13.99 12.59 7.48
N GLU A 323 14.02 12.98 8.75
CA GLU A 323 14.98 12.43 9.73
C GLU A 323 14.82 10.92 9.88
N GLY A 324 13.57 10.42 9.93
CA GLY A 324 13.26 9.00 9.91
C GLY A 324 13.78 8.29 8.67
N LEU A 325 13.59 8.89 7.49
CA LEU A 325 14.13 8.36 6.24
C LEU A 325 15.66 8.26 6.28
N GLN A 326 16.35 9.30 6.75
CA GLN A 326 17.81 9.31 6.85
C GLN A 326 18.32 8.22 7.80
N ARG A 327 17.62 7.98 8.92
CA ARG A 327 17.93 6.86 9.82
C ARG A 327 17.72 5.51 9.12
N LEU A 328 16.59 5.32 8.44
CA LEU A 328 16.27 4.10 7.71
C LEU A 328 17.30 3.78 6.61
N VAL A 329 17.70 4.79 5.83
CA VAL A 329 18.70 4.67 4.76
C VAL A 329 20.07 4.28 5.34
N ARG A 330 20.50 4.93 6.44
CA ARG A 330 21.73 4.55 7.15
C ARG A 330 21.70 3.13 7.68
N ASN A 331 20.52 2.63 8.07
CA ASN A 331 20.32 1.25 8.50
C ASN A 331 20.04 0.28 7.34
N SER A 332 20.41 0.64 6.10
CA SER A 332 20.22 -0.21 4.91
C SER A 332 18.77 -0.68 4.72
N PHE A 333 17.81 0.22 4.95
CA PHE A 333 16.37 -0.03 4.87
C PHE A 333 15.84 -1.11 5.84
N LYS A 334 16.58 -1.38 6.92
CA LYS A 334 16.07 -2.19 8.04
C LYS A 334 15.32 -1.27 9.00
N PHE A 335 14.04 -1.54 9.19
CA PHE A 335 13.21 -0.79 10.12
C PHE A 335 13.63 -1.06 11.57
N THR A 336 13.57 -0.01 12.37
CA THR A 336 13.49 -0.13 13.82
C THR A 336 12.19 -0.84 14.15
N GLU A 337 12.26 -1.88 14.98
CA GLU A 337 11.08 -2.64 15.43
C GLU A 337 11.22 -2.87 16.93
N SER A 338 10.23 -2.42 17.70
CA SER A 338 10.13 -2.74 19.12
C SER A 338 9.87 -4.23 19.32
N ASP A 339 10.22 -4.77 20.50
CA ASP A 339 9.87 -6.16 20.83
C ASP A 339 8.35 -6.37 20.82
N ARG A 340 7.57 -5.34 21.19
CA ARG A 340 6.12 -5.32 21.09
C ARG A 340 5.64 -5.48 19.64
N ALA A 341 6.20 -4.74 18.69
CA ALA A 341 5.85 -4.85 17.28
C ALA A 341 6.23 -6.24 16.70
N ARG A 342 7.37 -6.80 17.12
CA ARG A 342 7.78 -8.17 16.75
C ARG A 342 6.82 -9.21 17.32
N GLN A 343 6.47 -9.10 18.60
CA GLN A 343 5.50 -9.97 19.26
C GLN A 343 4.13 -9.86 18.61
N ASN A 344 3.65 -8.65 18.28
CA ASN A 344 2.39 -8.45 17.56
C ASN A 344 2.38 -9.21 16.23
N ARG A 345 3.47 -9.14 15.44
CA ARG A 345 3.59 -9.91 14.20
C ARG A 345 3.53 -11.43 14.45
N GLU A 346 4.23 -11.92 15.46
CA GLU A 346 4.20 -13.34 15.81
C GLU A 346 2.82 -13.78 16.31
N LEU A 347 2.10 -12.92 17.05
CA LEU A 347 0.71 -13.17 17.45
C LEU A 347 -0.21 -13.24 16.24
N VAL A 348 -0.15 -12.30 15.29
CA VAL A 348 -0.95 -12.35 14.05
C VAL A 348 -0.73 -13.67 13.31
N LYS A 349 0.52 -14.12 13.24
CA LYS A 349 0.90 -15.38 12.59
C LYS A 349 0.34 -16.60 13.33
N ARG A 350 0.20 -16.53 14.66
CA ARG A 350 -0.32 -17.59 15.54
C ARG A 350 -1.85 -17.63 15.60
N ASP A 351 -2.54 -16.49 15.72
CA ASP A 351 -4.01 -16.38 15.77
C ASP A 351 -4.67 -16.94 14.50
N ASN A 352 -3.97 -16.90 13.37
CA ASN A 352 -4.43 -17.49 12.12
C ASN A 352 -4.09 -19.01 12.01
N ASN A 353 -3.65 -19.60 13.12
CA ASN A 353 -3.23 -20.99 13.25
C ASN A 353 -3.80 -21.60 14.53
N ASN A 354 -5.12 -21.83 14.51
CA ASN A 354 -5.84 -22.62 15.51
C ASN A 354 -5.32 -24.07 15.69
N PHE A 355 -4.28 -24.47 14.94
CA PHE A 355 -3.47 -25.65 15.23
C PHE A 355 -2.91 -25.61 16.65
N PHE A 356 -2.37 -24.47 17.11
CA PHE A 356 -1.77 -24.43 18.45
C PHE A 356 -2.85 -24.60 19.53
N ASP A 357 -3.97 -23.90 19.38
CA ASP A 357 -5.14 -24.04 20.25
C ASP A 357 -5.70 -25.47 20.22
N PHE A 358 -5.77 -26.10 19.04
CA PHE A 358 -6.16 -27.50 18.91
C PHE A 358 -5.18 -28.44 19.62
N MET A 359 -3.87 -28.23 19.47
CA MET A 359 -2.84 -29.02 20.14
C MET A 359 -2.87 -28.90 21.68
N GLU A 360 -3.56 -27.88 22.20
CA GLU A 360 -3.81 -27.63 23.63
C GLU A 360 -5.24 -28.02 24.06
N ALA A 361 -6.06 -28.56 23.14
CA ALA A 361 -7.43 -29.00 23.42
C ALA A 361 -7.45 -30.37 24.11
N GLU A 362 -7.23 -30.37 25.43
CA GLU A 362 -7.11 -31.58 26.26
C GLU A 362 -8.36 -32.49 26.27
N ASP A 363 -9.52 -31.98 25.85
CA ASP A 363 -10.76 -32.76 25.71
C ASP A 363 -10.82 -33.57 24.39
N TYR A 364 -9.96 -33.25 23.41
CA TYR A 364 -9.99 -33.85 22.07
C TYR A 364 -8.79 -34.77 21.83
N ILE A 365 -7.62 -34.35 22.28
CA ILE A 365 -6.37 -35.06 22.10
C ILE A 365 -5.52 -35.00 23.37
N ARG A 366 -4.63 -35.97 23.53
CA ARG A 366 -3.65 -36.01 24.62
C ARG A 366 -2.29 -36.42 24.09
N LEU A 367 -1.24 -35.71 24.49
CA LEU A 367 0.13 -36.12 24.19
C LEU A 367 0.48 -37.32 25.07
N LYS A 368 0.79 -38.45 24.43
CA LYS A 368 1.01 -39.73 25.10
C LYS A 368 1.97 -40.59 24.26
N ALA A 369 3.13 -40.89 24.81
CA ALA A 369 4.27 -41.47 24.09
C ALA A 369 3.98 -42.82 23.41
N ASP A 370 3.14 -43.65 24.01
CA ASP A 370 2.75 -44.98 23.54
C ASP A 370 1.48 -44.98 22.67
N ALA A 371 0.90 -43.81 22.42
CA ALA A 371 -0.29 -43.66 21.59
C ALA A 371 0.05 -43.29 20.14
N CYS A 372 -0.90 -43.57 19.25
CA CYS A 372 -0.80 -43.18 17.85
C CYS A 372 -2.15 -42.79 17.25
N VAL A 373 -2.10 -41.99 16.19
CA VAL A 373 -3.27 -41.55 15.44
C VAL A 373 -2.94 -41.47 13.95
N SER A 374 -3.88 -41.81 13.07
CA SER A 374 -3.68 -41.59 11.63
C SER A 374 -3.82 -40.10 11.29
N SER A 375 -3.13 -39.63 10.25
CA SER A 375 -3.25 -38.23 9.80
C SER A 375 -4.69 -37.88 9.39
N LYS A 376 -5.44 -38.86 8.87
CA LYS A 376 -6.86 -38.69 8.52
C LYS A 376 -7.72 -38.49 9.76
N ASP A 377 -7.54 -39.33 10.78
CA ASP A 377 -8.38 -39.28 11.99
C ASP A 377 -8.07 -38.03 12.80
N LEU A 378 -6.79 -37.69 12.97
CA LEU A 378 -6.37 -36.47 13.65
C LEU A 378 -6.93 -35.22 12.96
N TYR A 379 -6.90 -35.18 11.63
CA TYR A 379 -7.50 -34.08 10.88
C TYR A 379 -9.04 -34.03 10.99
N THR A 380 -9.69 -35.18 11.12
CA THR A 380 -11.15 -35.25 11.31
C THR A 380 -11.53 -34.71 12.68
N ILE A 381 -10.79 -35.08 13.73
CA ILE A 381 -10.97 -34.55 15.09
C ILE A 381 -10.70 -33.04 15.12
N TYR A 382 -9.65 -32.60 14.45
CA TYR A 382 -9.33 -31.18 14.31
C TYR A 382 -10.46 -30.38 13.63
N LYS A 383 -11.07 -30.92 12.56
CA LYS A 383 -12.22 -30.30 11.91
C LYS A 383 -13.41 -30.17 12.85
N MET A 384 -13.72 -31.23 13.58
CA MET A 384 -14.81 -31.25 14.55
C MET A 384 -14.61 -30.17 15.62
N TRP A 385 -13.41 -30.12 16.21
CA TRP A 385 -13.04 -29.07 17.15
C TRP A 385 -13.18 -27.67 16.55
N CYS A 386 -12.78 -27.47 15.29
CA CYS A 386 -12.95 -26.18 14.62
C CYS A 386 -14.43 -25.81 14.45
N GLU A 387 -15.27 -26.75 14.00
CA GLU A 387 -16.71 -26.54 13.81
C GLU A 387 -17.40 -26.18 15.13
N GLU A 388 -17.09 -26.89 16.21
CA GLU A 388 -17.64 -26.63 17.55
C GLU A 388 -17.20 -25.29 18.14
N ASN A 389 -16.02 -24.80 17.76
CA ASN A 389 -15.48 -23.50 18.21
C ASN A 389 -15.74 -22.35 17.21
N ASN A 390 -16.55 -22.57 16.15
CA ASN A 390 -16.81 -21.59 15.09
C ASN A 390 -15.53 -21.07 14.39
N LEU A 391 -14.51 -21.94 14.27
CA LEU A 391 -13.24 -21.64 13.61
C LEU A 391 -13.21 -22.27 12.21
N VAL A 392 -12.47 -21.63 11.30
CA VAL A 392 -12.26 -22.18 9.95
C VAL A 392 -11.12 -23.20 9.99
N ALA A 393 -11.44 -24.47 9.72
CA ALA A 393 -10.45 -25.54 9.68
C ALA A 393 -9.41 -25.34 8.56
N LEU A 394 -8.15 -25.66 8.84
CA LEU A 394 -7.07 -25.72 7.86
C LEU A 394 -7.42 -26.76 6.80
N LYS A 395 -6.84 -26.63 5.59
CA LYS A 395 -6.86 -27.77 4.65
C LYS A 395 -5.99 -28.91 5.21
N ALA A 396 -6.38 -30.16 4.92
CA ALA A 396 -5.70 -31.37 5.42
C ALA A 396 -4.18 -31.34 5.28
N ARG A 397 -3.68 -30.92 4.11
CA ARG A 397 -2.24 -30.81 3.86
C ARG A 397 -1.58 -29.75 4.76
N SER A 398 -2.17 -28.57 4.87
CA SER A 398 -1.64 -27.49 5.71
C SER A 398 -1.67 -27.85 7.20
N PHE A 399 -2.69 -28.57 7.67
CA PHE A 399 -2.72 -29.12 9.02
C PHE A 399 -1.61 -30.14 9.24
N SER A 400 -1.45 -31.09 8.31
CA SER A 400 -0.37 -32.08 8.38
C SER A 400 1.01 -31.42 8.38
N ASP A 401 1.25 -30.43 7.52
CA ASP A 401 2.50 -29.67 7.46
C ASP A 401 2.76 -28.93 8.79
N ALA A 402 1.71 -28.41 9.44
CA ALA A 402 1.81 -27.75 10.75
C ALA A 402 2.20 -28.74 11.86
N VAL A 403 1.62 -29.95 11.90
CA VAL A 403 2.01 -31.01 12.84
C VAL A 403 3.47 -31.40 12.60
N ILE A 404 3.85 -31.63 11.34
CA ILE A 404 5.21 -32.03 10.94
C ILE A 404 6.25 -30.95 11.32
N ALA A 405 5.92 -29.67 11.12
CA ALA A 405 6.79 -28.56 11.50
C ALA A 405 7.01 -28.45 13.02
N ASN A 406 6.12 -29.03 13.82
CA ASN A 406 6.13 -28.94 15.28
C ASN A 406 6.37 -30.28 16.00
N LEU A 407 6.84 -31.32 15.30
CA LEU A 407 7.11 -32.65 15.88
C LEU A 407 8.00 -32.57 17.13
N LYS A 408 9.09 -31.79 17.06
CA LYS A 408 10.00 -31.60 18.21
C LYS A 408 9.35 -30.88 19.38
N LYS A 409 8.44 -29.93 19.13
CA LYS A 409 7.76 -29.16 20.19
C LYS A 409 6.83 -30.06 21.01
N TYR A 410 6.17 -31.01 20.34
CA TYR A 410 5.15 -31.87 20.93
C TYR A 410 5.62 -33.32 21.16
N ASN A 411 6.91 -33.60 20.97
CA ASN A 411 7.50 -34.95 21.08
C ASN A 411 6.76 -36.01 20.23
N LEU A 412 6.43 -35.66 18.99
CA LEU A 412 5.74 -36.52 18.05
C LEU A 412 6.71 -37.13 17.02
N GLU A 413 6.35 -38.28 16.48
CA GLU A 413 7.04 -38.89 15.33
C GLU A 413 6.06 -39.10 14.17
N HIS A 414 6.41 -38.62 12.97
CA HIS A 414 5.59 -38.83 11.77
C HIS A 414 6.02 -40.11 11.04
N THR A 415 5.09 -41.04 10.85
CA THR A 415 5.38 -42.38 10.30
C THR A 415 4.27 -42.90 9.41
N ASN A 416 4.58 -43.82 8.50
CA ASN A 416 3.62 -44.50 7.63
C ASN A 416 3.22 -45.90 8.12
N ASN A 417 3.63 -46.27 9.34
CA ASN A 417 3.37 -47.57 9.95
C ASN A 417 2.12 -47.59 10.85
N ILE A 418 1.32 -46.52 10.86
CA ILE A 418 0.07 -46.48 11.64
C ILE A 418 -0.99 -47.36 10.96
N LEU A 419 -1.68 -48.20 11.73
CA LEU A 419 -2.80 -49.00 11.23
C LEU A 419 -4.10 -48.20 11.36
N ASN A 420 -4.85 -48.06 10.27
CA ASN A 420 -6.19 -47.49 10.33
C ASN A 420 -7.21 -48.53 10.82
N SER A 421 -8.47 -48.10 11.00
CA SER A 421 -9.59 -48.96 11.42
C SER A 421 -9.87 -50.16 10.50
N ALA A 422 -9.38 -50.12 9.25
CA ALA A 422 -9.48 -51.21 8.28
C ALA A 422 -8.21 -52.09 8.21
N GLY A 423 -7.27 -51.93 9.15
CA GLY A 423 -6.02 -52.69 9.22
C GLY A 423 -4.97 -52.33 8.16
N ARG A 424 -5.14 -51.22 7.43
CA ARG A 424 -4.20 -50.76 6.40
C ARG A 424 -3.16 -49.80 7.00
N ARG A 425 -1.90 -49.93 6.56
CA ARG A 425 -0.85 -48.97 6.89
C ARG A 425 -1.10 -47.61 6.24
N VAL A 426 -1.07 -46.55 7.03
CA VAL A 426 -1.31 -45.17 6.62
C VAL A 426 -0.33 -44.22 7.32
N TRP A 427 -0.20 -43.01 6.77
CA TRP A 427 0.50 -41.92 7.44
C TRP A 427 -0.22 -41.50 8.72
N GLY A 428 0.55 -41.20 9.75
CA GLY A 428 0.07 -40.73 11.03
C GLY A 428 1.21 -40.34 11.96
N TYR A 429 0.87 -40.17 13.24
CA TYR A 429 1.75 -39.65 14.27
C TYR A 429 1.78 -40.59 15.47
N LEU A 430 2.97 -40.86 15.99
CA LEU A 430 3.20 -41.43 17.32
C LEU A 430 3.32 -40.30 18.34
N GLY A 431 2.99 -40.58 19.60
CA GLY A 431 3.09 -39.62 20.69
C GLY A 431 1.80 -38.83 20.98
N ILE A 432 0.69 -39.19 20.32
CA ILE A 432 -0.60 -38.49 20.44
C ILE A 432 -1.76 -39.49 20.45
N GLU A 433 -2.67 -39.30 21.40
CA GLU A 433 -3.89 -40.07 21.63
C GLU A 433 -5.10 -39.22 21.23
N ALA A 434 -6.02 -39.80 20.46
CA ALA A 434 -7.33 -39.22 20.20
C ALA A 434 -8.30 -39.60 21.35
N LEU A 435 -8.89 -38.61 22.00
CA LEU A 435 -9.83 -38.81 23.11
C LEU A 435 -11.29 -38.85 22.65
N VAL A 436 -11.57 -38.18 21.54
CA VAL A 436 -12.87 -38.23 20.87
C VAL A 436 -12.80 -39.08 19.61
N ARG A 437 -13.92 -39.74 19.31
CA ARG A 437 -14.09 -40.49 18.06
C ARG A 437 -15.09 -39.74 17.18
N PRO A 438 -14.78 -39.51 15.89
CA PRO A 438 -15.77 -38.94 14.99
C PRO A 438 -16.98 -39.89 14.92
N GLU A 439 -18.19 -39.37 15.14
CA GLU A 439 -19.40 -40.16 14.90
C GLU A 439 -19.42 -40.61 13.43
N PRO A 440 -19.80 -41.88 13.14
CA PRO A 440 -20.02 -42.28 11.77
C PRO A 440 -21.11 -41.39 11.17
N ALA A 441 -20.83 -40.81 10.01
CA ALA A 441 -21.81 -39.99 9.29
C ALA A 441 -23.15 -40.74 9.24
N PRO A 442 -24.28 -40.10 9.61
CA PRO A 442 -25.58 -40.74 9.49
C PRO A 442 -25.74 -41.22 8.04
N PRO A 443 -26.28 -42.44 7.83
CA PRO A 443 -26.44 -42.96 6.48
C PRO A 443 -27.20 -41.92 5.66
N SER A 444 -26.61 -41.50 4.53
CA SER A 444 -27.27 -40.61 3.60
C SER A 444 -28.59 -41.26 3.20
N TRP A 445 -29.70 -40.67 3.63
CA TRP A 445 -30.98 -41.00 3.03
C TRP A 445 -30.96 -40.38 1.65
N ASP A 446 -30.68 -41.22 0.64
CA ASP A 446 -30.86 -40.87 -0.77
C ASP A 446 -32.29 -40.32 -0.96
N ARG A 447 -32.39 -39.03 -1.27
CA ARG A 447 -33.53 -38.42 -1.97
C ARG A 447 -33.06 -37.28 -2.86
#